data_AF-A0A449BAX5-F1
#
_entry.id   AF-A0A449BAX5-F1
#
_cell.length_a   1.000
_cell.length_b   1.000
_cell.length_c   1.000
_cell.angle_alpha   90.00
_cell.angle_beta   90.00
_cell.angle_gamma   90.00
#
_symmetry.space_group_name_H-M   'P 1'
#
loop_
_entity.id
_entity.type
_entity.pdbx_description
1 polymer ?
#
loop_
_entity_poly.entity_id
_entity_poly.type
_entity_poly.pdbx_seq_one_letter_code
_entity_poly.pdbx_strand_id
1 'polypeptide(L)'
;MSENWRLFQKWTIRKITFVGILIAISVVFVIICASLIPIVSVPSYKISFIGLPVKITGFIFGPIVGGTVGLVADLLSFIFVPNIYNPFYTVATAVDGIIAGLVGLLFLRLFKYYFDGTMRDSVLEVKISRLFNRIARIKLKNPYSRRIKKIEDRILYAHEKRKKIRIVGTRNTLLNFYGVISTLLLAVLVFFIVWLIGFKIPQSALDGGIVKSRLWLTLLMCSGYSAMILFVWISRFAMKSKHFMIIIPIIIFSAFIELINVPLLSFADTIAYGSEKNSIFIYIFNHTLFSPVKVWFNMLVIYFTYNVINPLINKNNGIMWK
;
A
#
# COMPACT_ATOMS: atom_id res chain seq x y z
N MET A 1 -29.15 0.85 1.00
CA MET A 1 -27.83 0.20 1.21
C MET A 1 -27.01 0.44 -0.05
N SER A 2 -26.01 1.33 -0.03
CA SER A 2 -25.33 1.72 -1.27
C SER A 2 -24.52 0.54 -1.83
N GLU A 3 -24.58 0.32 -3.14
CA GLU A 3 -23.88 -0.74 -3.89
C GLU A 3 -22.34 -0.76 -3.72
N ASN A 4 -21.77 0.20 -2.98
CA ASN A 4 -20.34 0.40 -2.78
C ASN A 4 -19.66 -0.55 -1.78
N TRP A 5 -20.39 -1.47 -1.13
CA TRP A 5 -19.82 -2.39 -0.13
C TRP A 5 -19.27 -3.71 -0.71
N ARG A 6 -19.33 -3.98 -2.01
CA ARG A 6 -18.76 -5.24 -2.51
C ARG A 6 -17.23 -5.21 -2.40
N LEU A 7 -16.68 -5.97 -1.45
CA LEU A 7 -15.24 -6.22 -1.30
C LEU A 7 -14.61 -6.68 -2.63
N PHE A 8 -15.39 -7.42 -3.42
CA PHE A 8 -15.06 -7.83 -4.77
C PHE A 8 -15.80 -6.99 -5.82
N GLN A 9 -15.04 -6.38 -6.73
CA GLN A 9 -15.61 -5.55 -7.80
C GLN A 9 -16.37 -6.45 -8.80
N LYS A 10 -17.53 -6.02 -9.29
CA LYS A 10 -18.21 -6.70 -10.42
C LYS A 10 -17.25 -6.72 -11.62
N TRP A 11 -16.95 -7.91 -12.14
CA TRP A 11 -16.13 -8.07 -13.34
C TRP A 11 -16.92 -7.65 -14.56
N THR A 12 -16.36 -6.73 -15.34
CA THR A 12 -16.93 -6.31 -16.62
C THR A 12 -15.91 -6.59 -17.71
N ILE A 13 -16.38 -6.81 -18.94
CA ILE A 13 -15.53 -7.03 -20.12
C ILE A 13 -14.46 -5.95 -20.19
N ARG A 14 -14.84 -4.68 -19.97
CA ARG A 14 -13.91 -3.53 -19.91
C ARG A 14 -12.75 -3.76 -18.94
N LYS A 15 -13.01 -4.24 -17.71
CA LYS A 15 -11.94 -4.47 -16.71
C LYS A 15 -11.01 -5.60 -17.13
N ILE A 16 -11.57 -6.68 -17.70
CA ILE A 16 -10.78 -7.79 -18.24
C ILE A 16 -9.87 -7.29 -19.36
N THR A 17 -10.38 -6.47 -20.28
CA THR A 17 -9.57 -5.85 -21.34
C THR A 17 -8.45 -4.97 -20.77
N PHE A 18 -8.74 -4.13 -19.77
CA PHE A 18 -7.70 -3.31 -19.12
C PHE A 18 -6.62 -4.15 -18.43
N VAL A 19 -7.01 -5.26 -17.80
CA VAL A 19 -6.04 -6.21 -17.21
C VAL A 19 -5.15 -6.80 -18.30
N GLY A 20 -5.71 -7.22 -19.44
CA GLY A 20 -4.94 -7.71 -20.59
C GLY A 20 -3.97 -6.66 -21.15
N ILE A 21 -4.42 -5.41 -21.28
CA ILE A 21 -3.57 -4.29 -21.70
C ILE A 21 -2.43 -4.08 -20.70
N LEU A 22 -2.69 -4.16 -19.39
CA LEU A 22 -1.67 -3.98 -18.36
C LEU A 22 -0.64 -5.12 -18.35
N ILE A 23 -1.05 -6.37 -18.62
CA ILE A 23 -0.14 -7.49 -18.83
C ILE A 23 0.76 -7.19 -20.04
N ALA A 24 0.18 -6.81 -21.18
CA ALA A 24 0.93 -6.50 -22.39
C ALA A 24 1.93 -5.35 -22.17
N ILE A 25 1.50 -4.27 -21.51
CA ILE A 25 2.38 -3.15 -21.13
C ILE A 25 3.51 -3.65 -20.24
N SER A 26 3.22 -4.50 -19.25
CA SER A 26 4.24 -5.08 -18.38
C SER A 26 5.31 -5.82 -19.17
N VAL A 27 4.89 -6.70 -20.08
CA VAL A 27 5.79 -7.51 -20.91
C VAL A 27 6.63 -6.64 -21.85
N VAL A 28 5.99 -5.67 -22.54
CA VAL A 28 6.68 -4.75 -23.44
C VAL A 28 7.69 -3.89 -22.70
N PHE A 29 7.35 -3.41 -21.50
CA PHE A 29 8.26 -2.63 -20.67
C PHE A 29 9.54 -3.42 -20.35
N VAL A 30 9.42 -4.72 -20.08
CA VAL A 30 10.57 -5.61 -19.85
C VAL A 30 11.46 -5.70 -21.08
N ILE A 31 10.86 -5.93 -22.25
CA ILE A 31 11.59 -6.10 -23.51
C ILE A 31 12.37 -4.82 -23.83
N ILE A 32 11.72 -3.66 -23.72
CA ILE A 32 12.36 -2.36 -24.00
C ILE A 32 13.48 -2.08 -22.99
N CYS A 33 13.24 -2.24 -21.69
CA CYS A 33 14.25 -1.98 -20.67
C CYS A 33 15.45 -2.93 -20.79
N ALA A 34 15.22 -4.21 -21.10
CA ALA A 34 16.29 -5.19 -21.31
C ALA A 34 17.13 -4.85 -22.55
N SER A 35 16.52 -4.33 -23.61
CA SER A 35 17.23 -3.94 -24.84
C SER A 35 17.98 -2.62 -24.73
N LEU A 36 17.47 -1.64 -23.96
CA LEU A 36 18.07 -0.30 -23.87
C LEU A 36 19.13 -0.16 -22.79
N ILE A 37 19.04 -0.94 -21.70
CA ILE A 37 19.89 -0.76 -20.52
C ILE A 37 20.59 -2.09 -20.23
N PRO A 38 21.87 -2.26 -20.63
CA PRO A 38 22.63 -3.48 -20.36
C PRO A 38 22.70 -3.83 -18.87
N ILE A 39 22.62 -2.84 -17.97
CA ILE A 39 22.59 -3.01 -16.51
C ILE A 39 21.31 -3.69 -16.00
N VAL A 40 20.20 -3.63 -16.74
CA VAL A 40 18.92 -4.30 -16.39
C VAL A 40 18.99 -5.82 -16.63
N SER A 41 20.08 -6.32 -17.22
CA SER A 41 20.39 -7.76 -17.24
C SER A 41 20.64 -8.35 -15.85
N VAL A 42 20.97 -7.51 -14.86
CA VAL A 42 21.05 -7.92 -13.44
C VAL A 42 19.63 -8.10 -12.90
N PRO A 43 19.24 -9.30 -12.41
CA PRO A 43 17.86 -9.62 -12.01
C PRO A 43 17.26 -8.65 -10.99
N SER A 44 18.11 -8.12 -10.10
CA SER A 44 17.76 -7.17 -9.06
C SER A 44 17.16 -5.86 -9.59
N TYR A 45 17.76 -5.27 -10.63
CA TYR A 45 17.26 -4.04 -11.24
C TYR A 45 16.08 -4.31 -12.17
N LYS A 46 16.07 -5.47 -12.83
CA LYS A 46 14.97 -5.97 -13.65
C LYS A 46 13.63 -5.89 -12.90
N ILE A 47 13.55 -6.44 -11.70
CA ILE A 47 12.27 -6.60 -10.97
C ILE A 47 11.71 -5.27 -10.46
N SER A 48 12.58 -4.30 -10.19
CA SER A 48 12.20 -2.96 -9.72
C SER A 48 11.35 -2.21 -10.75
N PHE A 49 11.68 -2.33 -12.04
CA PHE A 49 10.99 -1.68 -13.15
C PHE A 49 9.84 -2.53 -13.73
N ILE A 50 10.02 -3.86 -13.79
CA ILE A 50 8.97 -4.80 -14.23
C ILE A 50 7.74 -4.73 -13.35
N GLY A 51 7.94 -4.59 -12.03
CA GLY A 51 6.84 -4.62 -11.07
C GLY A 51 5.89 -3.42 -11.16
N LEU A 52 6.18 -2.37 -11.93
CA LEU A 52 5.37 -1.14 -11.93
C LEU A 52 3.94 -1.35 -12.46
N PRO A 53 3.74 -1.87 -13.69
CA PRO A 53 2.38 -2.15 -14.19
C PRO A 53 1.66 -3.19 -13.33
N VAL A 54 2.39 -4.18 -12.80
CA VAL A 54 1.84 -5.20 -11.89
C VAL A 54 1.32 -4.57 -10.59
N LYS A 55 2.10 -3.68 -9.95
CA LYS A 55 1.72 -2.94 -8.73
C LYS A 55 0.50 -2.07 -8.99
N ILE A 56 0.45 -1.36 -10.13
CA ILE A 56 -0.69 -0.54 -10.51
C ILE A 56 -1.94 -1.40 -10.68
N THR A 57 -1.80 -2.55 -11.35
CA THR A 57 -2.90 -3.50 -11.57
C THR A 57 -3.43 -4.03 -10.25
N GLY A 58 -2.54 -4.46 -9.35
CA GLY A 58 -2.90 -4.86 -8.00
C GLY A 58 -3.63 -3.75 -7.25
N PHE A 59 -3.05 -2.54 -7.23
CA PHE A 59 -3.61 -1.39 -6.51
C PHE A 59 -5.02 -1.00 -6.99
N ILE A 60 -5.30 -1.11 -8.29
CA ILE A 60 -6.60 -0.76 -8.88
C ILE A 60 -7.63 -1.90 -8.75
N PHE A 61 -7.24 -3.12 -9.14
CA PHE A 61 -8.16 -4.25 -9.31
C PHE A 61 -8.22 -5.18 -8.09
N GLY A 62 -7.24 -5.10 -7.20
CA GLY A 62 -7.16 -5.87 -5.96
C GLY A 62 -6.07 -6.95 -5.97
N PRO A 63 -5.86 -7.62 -4.82
CA PRO A 63 -4.69 -8.46 -4.58
C PRO A 63 -4.64 -9.70 -5.46
N ILE A 64 -5.78 -10.38 -5.67
CA ILE A 64 -5.85 -11.60 -6.49
C ILE A 64 -5.44 -11.28 -7.93
N VAL A 65 -6.00 -10.21 -8.49
CA VAL A 65 -5.70 -9.78 -9.87
C VAL A 65 -4.25 -9.37 -10.01
N GLY A 66 -3.75 -8.57 -9.06
CA GLY A 66 -2.35 -8.17 -9.02
C GLY A 66 -1.40 -9.37 -9.01
N GLY A 67 -1.67 -10.35 -8.15
CA GLY A 67 -0.88 -11.59 -8.07
C GLY A 67 -0.89 -12.38 -9.37
N THR A 68 -2.08 -12.62 -9.94
CA THR A 68 -2.20 -13.35 -11.22
C THR A 68 -1.50 -12.63 -12.36
N VAL A 69 -1.57 -11.29 -12.39
CA VAL A 69 -0.92 -10.47 -13.42
C VAL A 69 0.59 -10.50 -13.25
N GLY A 70 1.10 -10.46 -12.01
CA GLY A 70 2.53 -10.62 -11.72
C GLY A 70 3.06 -11.98 -12.20
N LEU A 71 2.35 -13.06 -11.87
CA LEU A 71 2.70 -14.41 -12.33
C LEU A 71 2.74 -14.51 -13.85
N VAL A 72 1.66 -14.10 -14.53
CA VAL A 72 1.54 -14.21 -15.99
C VAL A 72 2.54 -13.30 -16.70
N ALA A 73 2.70 -12.06 -16.24
CA ALA A 73 3.61 -11.10 -16.86
C ALA A 73 5.06 -11.60 -16.78
N ASP A 74 5.50 -12.12 -15.62
CA ASP A 74 6.86 -12.61 -15.46
C ASP A 74 7.14 -13.84 -16.33
N LEU A 75 6.21 -14.80 -16.38
CA LEU A 75 6.33 -15.97 -17.25
C LEU A 75 6.39 -15.59 -18.74
N LEU A 76 5.53 -14.68 -19.19
CA LEU A 76 5.57 -14.20 -20.58
C LEU A 76 6.86 -13.45 -20.87
N SER A 77 7.30 -12.57 -19.97
CA SER A 77 8.56 -11.85 -20.11
C SER A 77 9.77 -12.78 -20.18
N PHE A 78 9.75 -13.89 -19.45
CA PHE A 78 10.78 -14.92 -19.53
C PHE A 78 10.81 -15.61 -20.90
N ILE A 79 9.65 -15.89 -21.51
CA ILE A 79 9.57 -16.48 -22.85
C ILE A 79 10.18 -15.57 -23.90
N PHE A 80 9.91 -14.25 -23.84
CA PHE A 80 10.43 -13.29 -24.81
C PHE A 80 11.87 -12.86 -24.56
N VAL A 81 12.30 -12.81 -23.30
CA VAL A 81 13.66 -12.44 -22.88
C VAL A 81 14.19 -13.52 -21.93
N PRO A 82 14.67 -14.66 -22.48
CA PRO A 82 15.17 -15.76 -21.68
C PRO A 82 16.41 -15.34 -20.89
N ASN A 83 16.34 -15.48 -19.57
CA ASN A 83 17.46 -15.24 -18.65
C ASN A 83 17.63 -16.48 -17.74
N ILE A 84 18.40 -16.36 -16.65
CA ILE A 84 18.44 -17.39 -15.60
C ILE A 84 17.05 -17.49 -14.96
N TYR A 85 16.36 -18.61 -15.15
CA TYR A 85 15.06 -18.85 -14.54
C TYR A 85 15.23 -19.16 -13.05
N ASN A 86 14.49 -18.44 -12.22
CA ASN A 86 14.31 -18.80 -10.82
C ASN A 86 12.84 -18.56 -10.43
N PRO A 87 12.10 -19.58 -9.95
CA PRO A 87 10.73 -19.42 -9.48
C PRO A 87 10.55 -18.32 -8.43
N PHE A 88 11.58 -18.02 -7.63
CA PHE A 88 11.54 -16.95 -6.64
C PHE A 88 11.37 -15.55 -7.26
N TYR A 89 11.82 -15.32 -8.50
CA TYR A 89 11.55 -14.06 -9.21
C TYR A 89 10.07 -13.94 -9.59
N THR A 90 9.46 -15.02 -10.07
CA THR A 90 8.03 -15.07 -10.38
C THR A 90 7.17 -14.91 -9.12
N VAL A 91 7.62 -15.47 -8.00
CA VAL A 91 6.97 -15.24 -6.69
C VAL A 91 7.10 -13.77 -6.27
N ALA A 92 8.26 -13.15 -6.46
CA ALA A 92 8.47 -11.74 -6.10
C ALA A 92 7.53 -10.81 -6.88
N THR A 93 7.39 -11.01 -8.19
CA THR A 93 6.47 -10.20 -9.02
C THR A 93 5.00 -10.43 -8.66
N ALA A 94 4.61 -11.65 -8.31
CA ALA A 94 3.27 -11.93 -7.81
C ALA A 94 2.99 -11.24 -6.48
N VAL A 95 3.95 -11.30 -5.55
CA VAL A 95 3.87 -10.67 -4.23
C VAL A 95 3.76 -9.15 -4.36
N ASP A 96 4.48 -8.53 -5.29
CA ASP A 96 4.35 -7.10 -5.61
C ASP A 96 2.91 -6.70 -5.94
N GLY A 97 2.24 -7.47 -6.81
CA GLY A 97 0.84 -7.24 -7.17
C GLY A 97 -0.12 -7.49 -6.00
N ILE A 98 0.12 -8.52 -5.20
CA ILE A 98 -0.71 -8.85 -4.04
C ILE A 98 -0.63 -7.75 -2.99
N ILE A 99 0.58 -7.31 -2.60
CA ILE A 99 0.76 -6.29 -1.56
C ILE A 99 0.15 -4.96 -2.00
N ALA A 100 0.40 -4.53 -3.25
CA ALA A 100 -0.20 -3.31 -3.78
C ALA A 100 -1.74 -3.38 -3.75
N GLY A 101 -2.32 -4.53 -4.08
CA GLY A 101 -3.77 -4.72 -4.03
C GLY A 101 -4.36 -4.81 -2.62
N LEU A 102 -3.65 -5.42 -1.66
CA LEU A 102 -4.07 -5.44 -0.26
C LEU A 102 -4.13 -4.01 0.31
N VAL A 103 -3.08 -3.23 0.12
CA VAL A 103 -3.03 -1.84 0.59
C VAL A 103 -4.04 -0.97 -0.13
N GLY A 104 -4.21 -1.15 -1.44
CA GLY A 104 -5.27 -0.48 -2.22
C GLY A 104 -6.66 -0.78 -1.68
N LEU A 105 -6.95 -2.04 -1.37
CA LEU A 105 -8.23 -2.45 -0.76
C LEU A 105 -8.43 -1.82 0.63
N LEU A 106 -7.41 -1.87 1.49
CA LEU A 106 -7.49 -1.31 2.84
C LEU A 106 -7.71 0.20 2.84
N PHE A 107 -6.92 0.96 2.09
CA PHE A 107 -7.02 2.42 2.09
C PHE A 107 -8.16 2.92 1.19
N LEU A 108 -8.22 2.51 -0.08
CA LEU A 108 -9.18 3.11 -1.01
C LEU A 108 -10.62 2.64 -0.79
N ARG A 109 -10.82 1.47 -0.17
CA ARG A 109 -12.14 0.92 0.12
C ARG A 109 -12.45 0.92 1.62
N LEU A 110 -11.73 0.14 2.42
CA LEU A 110 -12.11 -0.11 3.82
C LEU A 110 -12.07 1.15 4.69
N PHE A 111 -10.93 1.85 4.74
CA PHE A 111 -10.81 3.05 5.55
C PHE A 111 -11.67 4.19 5.02
N LYS A 112 -11.69 4.39 3.70
CA LYS A 112 -12.59 5.38 3.09
C LYS A 112 -14.05 5.13 3.46
N TYR A 113 -14.49 3.87 3.46
CA TYR A 113 -15.84 3.48 3.85
C TYR A 113 -16.11 3.68 5.35
N TYR A 114 -15.18 3.26 6.22
CA TYR A 114 -15.33 3.40 7.68
C TYR A 114 -15.41 4.88 8.11
N PHE A 115 -14.66 5.74 7.44
CA PHE A 115 -14.68 7.18 7.69
C PHE A 115 -15.70 7.94 6.83
N ASP A 116 -16.52 7.25 6.05
CA ASP A 116 -17.56 7.90 5.25
C ASP A 116 -18.60 8.58 6.16
N GLY A 117 -19.08 9.75 5.73
CA GLY A 117 -20.02 10.57 6.51
C GLY A 117 -21.32 9.83 6.80
N THR A 118 -21.83 9.09 5.81
CA THR A 118 -23.10 8.37 5.92
C THR A 118 -23.02 7.22 6.93
N MET A 119 -21.93 6.44 6.90
CA MET A 119 -21.72 5.34 7.84
C MET A 119 -21.60 5.83 9.28
N ARG A 120 -20.83 6.91 9.52
CA ARG A 120 -20.70 7.47 10.86
C ARG A 120 -22.00 8.09 11.37
N ASP A 121 -22.80 8.68 10.47
CA ASP A 121 -24.14 9.17 10.78
C ASP A 121 -25.06 8.03 11.24
N SER A 122 -25.11 6.93 10.48
CA SER A 122 -25.92 5.75 10.82
C SER A 122 -25.47 5.08 12.13
N VAL A 123 -24.16 4.97 12.37
CA VAL A 123 -23.64 4.40 13.64
C VAL A 123 -24.05 5.26 14.84
N LEU A 124 -24.01 6.59 14.70
CA LEU A 124 -24.45 7.51 15.75
C LEU A 124 -25.96 7.44 15.98
N GLU A 125 -26.75 7.33 14.92
CA GLU A 125 -28.20 7.15 15.00
C GLU A 125 -28.57 5.88 15.77
N VAL A 126 -27.98 4.73 15.44
CA VAL A 126 -28.21 3.47 16.17
C VAL A 126 -27.76 3.58 17.64
N LYS A 127 -26.69 4.33 17.92
CA LYS A 127 -26.23 4.58 19.30
C LYS A 127 -27.23 5.43 20.08
N ILE A 128 -27.76 6.48 19.45
CA ILE A 128 -28.77 7.38 20.04
C ILE A 128 -30.03 6.57 20.36
N SER A 129 -30.55 5.79 19.41
CA SER A 129 -31.75 4.94 19.63
C SER A 129 -31.56 3.94 20.77
N ARG A 130 -30.38 3.32 20.88
CA ARG A 130 -30.06 2.43 22.01
C ARG A 130 -30.04 3.15 23.35
N LEU A 131 -29.53 4.38 23.41
CA LEU A 131 -29.51 5.18 24.64
C LEU A 131 -30.93 5.62 25.05
N PHE A 132 -31.78 6.03 24.09
CA PHE A 132 -33.19 6.33 24.36
C PHE A 132 -33.93 5.13 24.95
N ASN A 133 -33.78 3.94 24.36
CA ASN A 133 -34.39 2.71 24.89
C ASN A 133 -33.87 2.33 26.29
N ARG A 134 -32.64 2.74 26.63
CA ARG A 134 -32.07 2.53 27.97
C ARG A 134 -32.65 3.52 28.98
N ILE A 135 -32.82 4.78 28.61
CA ILE A 135 -33.48 5.78 29.46
C ILE A 135 -34.92 5.38 29.74
N ALA A 136 -35.69 5.00 28.72
CA ALA A 136 -37.09 4.62 28.88
C ALA A 136 -37.25 3.52 29.93
N ARG A 137 -36.40 2.48 29.88
CA ARG A 137 -36.37 1.39 30.87
C ARG A 137 -36.00 1.83 32.28
N ILE A 138 -35.11 2.82 32.43
CA ILE A 138 -34.70 3.33 33.75
C ILE A 138 -35.77 4.26 34.34
N LYS A 139 -36.38 5.13 33.52
CA LYS A 139 -37.48 6.02 33.94
C LYS A 139 -38.67 5.22 34.48
N LEU A 140 -38.97 4.05 33.91
CA LEU A 140 -40.02 3.14 34.40
C LEU A 140 -39.73 2.54 35.79
N LYS A 141 -38.45 2.33 36.15
CA LYS A 141 -38.07 1.72 37.44
C LYS A 141 -37.79 2.74 38.54
N ASN A 142 -37.15 3.86 38.19
CA ASN A 142 -36.83 4.93 39.13
C ASN A 142 -36.69 6.29 38.39
N PRO A 143 -37.74 7.13 38.45
CA PRO A 143 -37.80 8.41 37.72
C PRO A 143 -36.72 9.42 38.12
N TYR A 144 -36.22 9.38 39.36
CA TYR A 144 -35.32 10.40 39.91
C TYR A 144 -33.84 9.96 39.95
N SER A 145 -33.49 8.87 39.28
CA SER A 145 -32.12 8.37 39.32
C SER A 145 -31.14 9.36 38.65
N ARG A 146 -30.06 9.73 39.35
CA ARG A 146 -28.96 10.56 38.81
C ARG A 146 -28.32 9.95 37.54
N ARG A 147 -28.55 8.66 37.28
CA ARG A 147 -28.09 7.96 36.07
C ARG A 147 -28.84 8.40 34.81
N ILE A 148 -30.07 8.91 34.92
CA ILE A 148 -30.83 9.42 33.77
C ILE A 148 -30.13 10.63 33.15
N LYS A 149 -29.76 11.62 33.96
CA LYS A 149 -29.08 12.84 33.51
C LYS A 149 -27.77 12.52 32.76
N LYS A 150 -26.96 11.59 33.28
CA LYS A 150 -25.73 11.13 32.61
C LYS A 150 -25.98 10.48 31.23
N ILE A 151 -27.13 9.84 31.02
CA ILE A 151 -27.47 9.23 29.72
C ILE A 151 -28.04 10.29 28.77
N GLU A 152 -28.84 11.23 29.28
CA GLU A 152 -29.34 12.39 28.50
C GLU A 152 -28.17 13.23 27.96
N ASP A 153 -27.17 13.53 28.79
CA ASP A 153 -25.94 14.23 28.37
C ASP A 153 -25.19 13.47 27.26
N ARG A 154 -25.15 12.12 27.33
CA ARG A 154 -24.53 11.29 26.29
C ARG A 154 -25.33 11.29 24.99
N ILE A 155 -26.66 11.36 25.06
CA ILE A 155 -27.53 11.49 23.89
C ILE A 155 -27.30 12.84 23.24
N LEU A 156 -27.30 13.92 24.02
CA LEU A 156 -27.05 15.28 23.55
C LEU A 156 -25.69 15.37 22.85
N TYR A 157 -24.63 14.86 23.49
CA TYR A 157 -23.30 14.80 22.90
C TYR A 157 -23.26 13.99 21.59
N ALA A 158 -23.97 12.86 21.53
CA ALA A 158 -24.04 12.05 20.31
C ALA A 158 -24.81 12.78 19.19
N HIS A 159 -25.87 13.52 19.51
CA HIS A 159 -26.66 14.29 18.57
C HIS A 159 -25.86 15.47 18.00
N GLU A 160 -25.14 16.20 18.86
CA GLU A 160 -24.21 17.27 18.44
C GLU A 160 -23.09 16.73 17.56
N LYS A 161 -22.50 15.58 17.92
CA LYS A 161 -21.48 14.93 17.08
C LYS A 161 -22.03 14.51 15.72
N ARG A 162 -23.27 14.02 15.66
CA ARG A 162 -23.97 13.65 14.43
C ARG A 162 -24.21 14.89 13.55
N LYS A 163 -24.73 15.97 14.14
CA LYS A 163 -24.92 17.27 13.49
C LYS A 163 -23.61 17.81 12.91
N LYS A 164 -22.52 17.77 13.69
CA LYS A 164 -21.18 18.17 13.22
C LYS A 164 -20.72 17.37 11.99
N ILE A 165 -20.97 16.06 11.95
CA ILE A 165 -20.62 15.22 10.79
C ILE A 165 -21.40 15.62 9.54
N ARG A 166 -22.68 15.97 9.67
CA ARG A 166 -23.52 16.41 8.54
C ARG A 166 -23.11 17.78 8.00
N ILE A 167 -22.70 18.71 8.88
CA ILE A 167 -22.33 20.08 8.51
C ILE A 167 -20.88 20.17 8.02
N VAL A 168 -19.93 19.62 8.77
CA VAL A 168 -18.47 19.79 8.53
C VAL A 168 -17.91 18.66 7.67
N GLY A 169 -18.59 17.51 7.61
CA GLY A 169 -18.10 16.30 6.95
C GLY A 169 -16.98 15.60 7.73
N THR A 170 -16.53 14.46 7.20
CA THR A 170 -15.52 13.59 7.83
C THR A 170 -14.17 13.62 7.11
N ARG A 171 -14.05 14.43 6.06
CA ARG A 171 -12.90 14.42 5.14
C ARG A 171 -11.57 14.70 5.85
N ASN A 172 -11.50 15.74 6.69
CA ASN A 172 -10.28 16.04 7.45
C ASN A 172 -9.92 14.93 8.44
N THR A 173 -10.91 14.26 9.04
CA THR A 173 -10.62 13.14 9.95
C THR A 173 -10.02 11.95 9.20
N LEU A 174 -10.44 11.69 7.96
CA LEU A 174 -9.86 10.65 7.12
C LEU A 174 -8.42 11.00 6.68
N LEU A 175 -8.17 12.26 6.30
CA LEU A 175 -6.83 12.71 5.92
C LEU A 175 -5.84 12.61 7.09
N ASN A 176 -6.25 13.03 8.29
CA ASN A 176 -5.42 12.91 9.48
C ASN A 176 -5.18 11.44 9.85
N PHE A 177 -6.21 10.59 9.72
CA PHE A 177 -6.07 9.16 9.92
C PHE A 177 -5.04 8.56 8.96
N TYR A 178 -5.07 8.91 7.67
CA TYR A 178 -4.08 8.45 6.67
C TYR A 178 -2.67 8.89 7.01
N GLY A 179 -2.49 10.16 7.41
CA GLY A 179 -1.20 10.66 7.89
C GLY A 179 -0.67 9.84 9.07
N VAL A 180 -1.47 9.71 10.13
CA VAL A 180 -1.07 9.01 11.36
C VAL A 180 -0.79 7.52 11.12
N ILE A 181 -1.69 6.80 10.45
CA ILE A 181 -1.49 5.36 10.22
C ILE A 181 -0.28 5.11 9.33
N SER A 182 -0.04 5.97 8.33
CA SER A 182 1.11 5.81 7.45
C SER A 182 2.42 6.10 8.17
N THR A 183 2.48 7.15 9.00
CA THR A 183 3.65 7.41 9.86
C THR A 183 3.92 6.26 10.81
N LEU A 184 2.88 5.70 11.45
CA LEU A 184 3.03 4.55 12.36
C LEU A 184 3.59 3.33 11.65
N LEU A 185 3.05 2.98 10.47
CA LEU A 185 3.53 1.85 9.69
C LEU A 185 4.99 2.05 9.24
N LEU A 186 5.35 3.24 8.75
CA LEU A 186 6.73 3.56 8.35
C LEU A 186 7.69 3.55 9.55
N ALA A 187 7.27 4.04 10.72
CA ALA A 187 8.09 4.02 11.93
C ALA A 187 8.36 2.58 12.41
N VAL A 188 7.37 1.69 12.32
CA VAL A 188 7.56 0.26 12.59
C VAL A 188 8.57 -0.36 11.62
N LEU A 189 8.54 0.01 10.34
CA LEU A 189 9.53 -0.45 9.35
C LEU A 189 10.94 0.06 9.69
N VAL A 190 11.08 1.34 10.04
CA VAL A 190 12.36 1.91 10.49
C VAL A 190 12.89 1.16 11.71
N PHE A 191 12.06 0.95 12.72
CA PHE A 191 12.44 0.19 13.91
C PHE A 191 12.88 -1.22 13.57
N PHE A 192 12.14 -1.92 12.69
CA PHE A 192 12.50 -3.26 12.23
C PHE A 192 13.85 -3.30 11.53
N ILE A 193 14.14 -2.32 10.67
CA ILE A 193 15.43 -2.20 9.95
C ILE A 193 16.58 -1.94 10.93
N VAL A 194 16.40 -1.01 11.87
CA VAL A 194 17.39 -0.72 12.91
C VAL A 194 17.64 -1.96 13.76
N TRP A 195 16.59 -2.69 14.13
CA TRP A 195 16.72 -3.94 14.88
C TRP A 195 17.49 -5.01 14.09
N LEU A 196 17.13 -5.20 12.82
CA LEU A 196 17.68 -6.23 11.95
C LEU A 196 19.17 -5.98 11.67
N ILE A 197 19.56 -4.77 11.26
CA ILE A 197 20.95 -4.45 10.91
C ILE A 197 21.78 -4.10 12.14
N GLY A 198 21.19 -3.36 13.08
CA GLY A 198 21.88 -2.93 14.29
C GLY A 198 22.26 -4.10 15.20
N PHE A 199 21.39 -5.11 15.32
CA PHE A 199 21.53 -6.15 16.34
C PHE A 199 21.55 -7.59 15.81
N LYS A 200 20.85 -7.91 14.72
CA LYS A 200 20.73 -9.31 14.25
C LYS A 200 21.80 -9.73 13.25
N ILE A 201 22.25 -8.84 12.36
CA ILE A 201 23.25 -9.19 11.35
C ILE A 201 24.67 -9.10 11.95
N PRO A 202 25.50 -10.16 11.83
CA PRO A 202 26.88 -10.15 12.31
C PRO A 202 27.76 -9.24 11.43
N GLN A 203 28.86 -8.73 12.00
CA GLN A 203 29.76 -7.82 11.28
C GLN A 203 30.45 -8.49 10.08
N SER A 204 30.77 -9.79 10.17
CA SER A 204 31.36 -10.57 9.09
C SER A 204 30.52 -10.60 7.81
N ALA A 205 29.19 -10.49 7.93
CA ALA A 205 28.30 -10.37 6.78
C ALA A 205 28.44 -9.01 6.08
N LEU A 206 28.63 -7.94 6.85
CA LEU A 206 28.76 -6.56 6.37
C LEU A 206 30.08 -6.29 5.65
N ASP A 207 31.13 -7.01 6.02
CA ASP A 207 32.48 -6.77 5.52
C ASP A 207 32.63 -7.10 4.01
N GLY A 208 31.74 -7.95 3.48
CA GLY A 208 31.64 -8.24 2.04
C GLY A 208 30.78 -7.25 1.24
N GLY A 209 30.09 -6.31 1.90
CA GLY A 209 29.24 -5.31 1.26
C GLY A 209 29.99 -4.04 0.82
N ILE A 210 29.34 -3.24 -0.03
CA ILE A 210 29.87 -1.93 -0.49
C ILE A 210 30.10 -0.98 0.70
N VAL A 211 29.21 -1.03 1.71
CA VAL A 211 29.30 -0.22 2.93
C VAL A 211 29.61 -1.13 4.11
N LYS A 212 30.88 -1.13 4.52
CA LYS A 212 31.38 -1.99 5.61
C LYS A 212 30.92 -1.55 7.00
N SER A 213 30.62 -0.26 7.17
CA SER A 213 30.19 0.29 8.46
C SER A 213 28.70 0.07 8.70
N ARG A 214 28.39 -0.70 9.76
CA ARG A 214 27.02 -0.95 10.24
C ARG A 214 26.21 0.33 10.46
N LEU A 215 26.85 1.33 11.06
CA LEU A 215 26.21 2.61 11.38
C LEU A 215 25.79 3.34 10.10
N TRP A 216 26.72 3.48 9.16
CA TRP A 216 26.44 4.16 7.88
C TRP A 216 25.37 3.45 7.07
N LEU A 217 25.39 2.12 7.03
CA LEU A 217 24.36 1.36 6.35
C LEU A 217 22.97 1.56 7.00
N THR A 218 22.90 1.48 8.33
CA THR A 218 21.66 1.68 9.07
C THR A 218 21.10 3.08 8.84
N LEU A 219 21.96 4.11 8.88
CA LEU A 219 21.57 5.49 8.61
C LEU A 219 21.08 5.67 7.16
N LEU A 220 21.78 5.10 6.18
CA LEU A 220 21.40 5.18 4.77
C LEU A 220 20.01 4.58 4.53
N MET A 221 19.73 3.39 5.07
CA MET A 221 18.40 2.80 4.94
C MET A 221 17.32 3.60 5.66
N CYS A 222 17.59 4.02 6.90
CA CYS A 222 16.61 4.79 7.68
C CYS A 222 16.32 6.15 7.03
N SER A 223 17.27 6.74 6.30
CA SER A 223 17.10 8.03 5.63
C SER A 223 15.95 8.00 4.60
N GLY A 224 15.81 6.90 3.83
CA GLY A 224 14.74 6.75 2.84
C GLY A 224 13.35 6.76 3.46
N TYR A 225 13.14 5.93 4.49
CA TYR A 225 11.87 5.86 5.19
C TYR A 225 11.59 7.13 6.01
N SER A 226 12.62 7.75 6.57
CA SER A 226 12.49 9.04 7.27
C SER A 226 12.07 10.15 6.31
N ALA A 227 12.64 10.20 5.10
CA ALA A 227 12.21 11.11 4.05
C ALA A 227 10.75 10.87 3.64
N MET A 228 10.28 9.61 3.60
CA MET A 228 8.86 9.31 3.35
C MET A 228 7.96 9.80 4.48
N ILE A 229 8.36 9.65 5.74
CA ILE A 229 7.60 10.17 6.89
C ILE A 229 7.47 11.69 6.78
N LEU A 230 8.56 12.40 6.48
CA LEU A 230 8.54 13.84 6.24
C LEU A 230 7.60 14.18 5.07
N PHE A 231 7.69 13.45 3.97
CA PHE A 231 6.84 13.64 2.80
C PHE A 231 5.36 13.41 3.10
N VAL A 232 5.00 12.43 3.94
CA VAL A 232 3.61 12.23 4.39
C VAL A 232 3.06 13.49 5.05
N TRP A 233 3.84 14.14 5.92
CA TRP A 233 3.37 15.34 6.62
C TRP A 233 3.41 16.58 5.73
N ILE A 234 4.43 16.74 4.90
CA ILE A 234 4.47 17.83 3.90
C ILE A 234 3.28 17.70 2.94
N SER A 235 3.04 16.51 2.39
CA SER A 235 1.92 16.27 1.47
C SER A 235 0.56 16.46 2.13
N ARG A 236 0.43 16.23 3.44
CA ARG A 236 -0.81 16.46 4.18
C ARG A 236 -1.26 17.92 4.12
N PHE A 237 -0.33 18.86 4.11
CA PHE A 237 -0.61 20.29 4.09
C PHE A 237 -0.47 20.91 2.69
N ALA A 238 0.42 20.38 1.84
CA ALA A 238 0.69 20.92 0.51
C ALA A 238 -0.25 20.38 -0.59
N MET A 239 -0.72 19.12 -0.50
CA MET A 239 -1.49 18.49 -1.58
C MET A 239 -3.00 18.61 -1.40
N LYS A 240 -3.73 18.69 -2.53
CA LYS A 240 -5.20 18.57 -2.53
C LYS A 240 -5.59 17.20 -1.97
N SER A 241 -6.67 17.18 -1.18
CA SER A 241 -7.12 15.97 -0.47
C SER A 241 -7.37 14.75 -1.36
N LYS A 242 -7.77 14.95 -2.63
CA LYS A 242 -7.97 13.85 -3.59
C LYS A 242 -6.65 13.12 -3.88
N HIS A 243 -5.58 13.86 -4.10
CA HIS A 243 -4.26 13.32 -4.41
C HIS A 243 -3.61 12.71 -3.16
N PHE A 244 -3.76 13.35 -2.00
CA PHE A 244 -3.27 12.82 -0.73
C PHE A 244 -3.85 11.42 -0.43
N MET A 245 -5.16 11.23 -0.63
CA MET A 245 -5.81 9.93 -0.42
C MET A 245 -5.31 8.81 -1.34
N ILE A 246 -4.63 9.15 -2.44
CA ILE A 246 -4.09 8.20 -3.42
C ILE A 246 -2.60 7.97 -3.15
N ILE A 247 -1.81 9.02 -2.89
CA ILE A 247 -0.37 8.92 -2.74
C ILE A 247 0.04 8.20 -1.44
N ILE A 248 -0.69 8.38 -0.34
CA ILE A 248 -0.40 7.73 0.94
C ILE A 248 -0.37 6.20 0.85
N PRO A 249 -1.41 5.52 0.33
CA PRO A 249 -1.33 4.08 0.19
C PRO A 249 -0.23 3.63 -0.79
N ILE A 250 0.11 4.44 -1.80
CA ILE A 250 1.23 4.15 -2.71
C ILE A 250 2.56 4.15 -1.97
N ILE A 251 2.81 5.14 -1.13
CA ILE A 251 4.00 5.19 -0.26
C ILE A 251 4.06 3.93 0.62
N ILE A 252 2.94 3.58 1.25
CA ILE A 252 2.88 2.44 2.17
C ILE A 252 3.18 1.13 1.45
N PHE A 253 2.47 0.78 0.39
CA PHE A 253 2.78 -0.50 -0.27
C PHE A 253 4.18 -0.50 -0.88
N SER A 254 4.69 0.64 -1.37
CA SER A 254 6.04 0.69 -1.93
C SER A 254 7.11 0.41 -0.86
N ALA A 255 6.91 0.93 0.36
CA ALA A 255 7.76 0.65 1.51
C ALA A 255 7.70 -0.81 1.96
N PHE A 256 6.50 -1.41 2.01
CA PHE A 256 6.29 -2.82 2.37
C PHE A 256 6.86 -3.79 1.34
N ILE A 257 6.64 -3.51 0.04
CA ILE A 257 7.17 -4.30 -1.06
C ILE A 257 8.69 -4.37 -0.98
N GLU A 258 9.34 -3.23 -0.72
CA GLU A 258 10.79 -3.20 -0.64
C GLU A 258 11.33 -4.07 0.51
N LEU A 259 10.67 -4.04 1.66
CA LEU A 259 11.04 -4.89 2.80
C LEU A 259 10.98 -6.39 2.45
N ILE A 260 9.98 -6.80 1.65
CA ILE A 260 9.75 -8.20 1.30
C ILE A 260 10.67 -8.63 0.14
N ASN A 261 10.90 -7.74 -0.83
CA ASN A 261 11.71 -8.04 -2.00
C ASN A 261 13.20 -8.15 -1.69
N VAL A 262 13.75 -7.33 -0.78
CA VAL A 262 15.18 -7.40 -0.44
C VAL A 262 15.62 -8.83 -0.07
N PRO A 263 15.01 -9.54 0.89
CA PRO A 263 15.40 -10.91 1.22
C PRO A 263 15.04 -11.91 0.11
N LEU A 264 13.87 -11.77 -0.51
CA LEU A 264 13.38 -12.70 -1.53
C LEU A 264 14.26 -12.70 -2.78
N LEU A 265 14.63 -11.52 -3.26
CA LEU A 265 15.49 -11.35 -4.42
C LEU A 265 16.92 -11.78 -4.12
N SER A 266 17.42 -11.48 -2.93
CA SER A 266 18.76 -11.92 -2.53
C SER A 266 18.86 -13.44 -2.46
N PHE A 267 17.83 -14.11 -1.98
CA PHE A 267 17.76 -15.57 -2.01
C PHE A 267 17.70 -16.11 -3.44
N ALA A 268 16.90 -15.48 -4.31
CA ALA A 268 16.81 -15.85 -5.72
C ALA A 268 18.16 -15.70 -6.44
N ASP A 269 18.88 -14.60 -6.19
CA ASP A 269 20.20 -14.32 -6.76
C ASP A 269 21.24 -15.38 -6.31
N THR A 270 21.24 -15.78 -5.03
CA THR A 270 22.19 -16.81 -4.57
C THR A 270 22.00 -18.16 -5.24
N ILE A 271 20.76 -18.57 -5.47
CA ILE A 271 20.45 -19.83 -6.14
C ILE A 271 20.80 -19.73 -7.63
N ALA A 272 20.51 -18.58 -8.25
CA ALA A 272 20.72 -18.36 -9.68
C ALA A 272 22.21 -18.32 -10.06
N TYR A 273 23.06 -17.74 -9.21
CA TYR A 273 24.48 -17.53 -9.51
C TYR A 273 25.45 -18.49 -8.81
N GLY A 274 24.96 -19.42 -7.97
CA GLY A 274 25.75 -20.53 -7.43
C GLY A 274 26.83 -20.15 -6.41
N SER A 275 26.76 -18.94 -5.84
CA SER A 275 27.77 -18.42 -4.90
C SER A 275 27.65 -19.04 -3.50
N GLU A 276 28.77 -19.16 -2.78
CA GLU A 276 28.83 -19.67 -1.39
C GLU A 276 27.77 -19.02 -0.47
N LYS A 277 27.30 -19.73 0.57
CA LYS A 277 26.26 -19.25 1.52
C LYS A 277 26.56 -17.88 2.16
N ASN A 278 27.83 -17.46 2.23
CA ASN A 278 28.22 -16.12 2.71
C ASN A 278 27.91 -14.98 1.72
N SER A 279 27.57 -15.29 0.46
CA SER A 279 27.22 -14.30 -0.58
C SER A 279 25.80 -13.74 -0.45
N ILE A 280 24.88 -14.41 0.27
CA ILE A 280 23.50 -13.93 0.39
C ILE A 280 23.44 -12.55 1.04
N PHE A 281 24.31 -12.32 2.01
CA PHE A 281 24.40 -11.04 2.70
C PHE A 281 24.89 -9.95 1.76
N ILE A 282 25.83 -10.23 0.85
CA ILE A 282 26.31 -9.28 -0.16
C ILE A 282 25.15 -8.87 -1.08
N TYR A 283 24.32 -9.81 -1.54
CA TYR A 283 23.14 -9.49 -2.34
C TYR A 283 22.13 -8.67 -1.53
N ILE A 284 21.85 -9.05 -0.27
CA ILE A 284 20.99 -8.28 0.63
C ILE A 284 21.50 -6.84 0.71
N PHE A 285 22.81 -6.63 0.89
CA PHE A 285 23.40 -5.29 0.96
C PHE A 285 23.25 -4.50 -0.34
N ASN A 286 23.47 -5.13 -1.49
CA ASN A 286 23.32 -4.46 -2.78
C ASN A 286 21.88 -4.03 -3.05
N HIS A 287 20.90 -4.89 -2.77
CA HIS A 287 19.47 -4.56 -2.87
C HIS A 287 19.08 -3.46 -1.88
N THR A 288 19.63 -3.53 -0.68
CA THR A 288 19.36 -2.62 0.42
C THR A 288 19.90 -1.20 0.19
N LEU A 289 21.05 -1.06 -0.44
CA LEU A 289 21.70 0.24 -0.62
C LEU A 289 20.90 1.16 -1.56
N PHE A 290 20.31 0.61 -2.63
CA PHE A 290 19.51 1.38 -3.59
C PHE A 290 18.02 1.46 -3.24
N SER A 291 17.58 0.73 -2.21
CA SER A 291 16.20 0.67 -1.75
C SER A 291 15.57 2.07 -1.55
N PRO A 292 16.19 3.03 -0.82
CA PRO A 292 15.63 4.37 -0.64
C PRO A 292 15.25 5.07 -1.94
N VAL A 293 16.16 5.09 -2.92
CA VAL A 293 15.95 5.76 -4.21
C VAL A 293 14.88 5.05 -5.02
N LYS A 294 14.92 3.72 -5.03
CA LYS A 294 13.96 2.85 -5.73
C LYS A 294 12.54 3.04 -5.21
N VAL A 295 12.34 3.17 -3.89
CA VAL A 295 10.99 3.39 -3.35
C VAL A 295 10.42 4.73 -3.81
N TRP A 296 11.22 5.79 -3.85
CA TRP A 296 10.80 7.10 -4.36
C TRP A 296 10.45 7.06 -5.84
N PHE A 297 11.30 6.44 -6.66
CA PHE A 297 11.05 6.26 -8.08
C PHE A 297 9.74 5.48 -8.33
N ASN A 298 9.57 4.36 -7.65
CA ASN A 298 8.36 3.52 -7.76
C ASN A 298 7.10 4.30 -7.36
N MET A 299 7.15 5.02 -6.25
CA MET A 299 6.03 5.82 -5.76
C MET A 299 5.59 6.86 -6.78
N LEU A 300 6.54 7.60 -7.37
CA LEU A 300 6.25 8.65 -8.35
C LEU A 300 5.61 8.07 -9.62
N VAL A 301 6.23 7.03 -10.20
CA VAL A 301 5.71 6.41 -11.43
C VAL A 301 4.31 5.88 -11.20
N ILE A 302 4.10 5.10 -10.13
CA ILE A 302 2.78 4.52 -9.85
C ILE A 302 1.73 5.61 -9.62
N TYR A 303 2.07 6.69 -8.93
CA TYR A 303 1.15 7.80 -8.70
C TYR A 303 0.72 8.47 -10.02
N PHE A 304 1.67 8.80 -10.91
CA PHE A 304 1.34 9.40 -12.20
C PHE A 304 0.53 8.46 -13.07
N THR A 305 0.94 7.20 -13.19
CA THR A 305 0.23 6.21 -14.00
C THR A 305 -1.17 5.93 -13.47
N TYR A 306 -1.36 5.85 -12.15
CA TYR A 306 -2.69 5.70 -11.56
C TYR A 306 -3.61 6.88 -11.93
N ASN A 307 -3.10 8.11 -11.89
CA ASN A 307 -3.91 9.29 -12.23
C ASN A 307 -4.35 9.29 -13.70
N VAL A 308 -3.58 8.68 -14.60
CA VAL A 308 -3.94 8.52 -16.02
C VAL A 308 -4.93 7.37 -16.22
N ILE A 309 -4.69 6.22 -15.60
CA ILE A 309 -5.45 4.99 -15.87
C ILE A 309 -6.78 4.93 -15.12
N ASN A 310 -6.81 5.34 -13.84
CA ASN A 310 -7.99 5.20 -12.99
C ASN A 310 -9.25 5.93 -13.53
N PRO A 311 -9.16 7.13 -14.13
CA PRO A 311 -10.29 7.77 -14.79
C PRO A 311 -10.81 7.00 -16.01
N LEU A 312 -9.94 6.36 -16.79
CA LEU A 312 -10.32 5.62 -18.01
C LEU A 312 -11.16 4.38 -17.66
N ILE A 313 -10.78 3.69 -16.58
CA ILE A 313 -11.50 2.51 -16.08
C ILE A 313 -12.86 2.91 -15.53
N ASN A 314 -12.93 4.02 -14.78
CA ASN A 314 -14.14 4.44 -14.07
C ASN A 314 -15.02 5.45 -14.84
N LYS A 315 -14.69 5.74 -16.11
CA LYS A 315 -15.32 6.78 -16.94
C LYS A 315 -16.86 6.68 -17.00
N ASN A 316 -17.43 5.47 -16.97
CA ASN A 316 -18.88 5.27 -17.10
C ASN A 316 -19.63 5.17 -15.76
N ASN A 317 -18.96 5.23 -14.60
CA ASN A 317 -19.64 5.10 -13.31
C ASN A 317 -20.60 6.27 -13.01
N GLY A 318 -20.49 7.40 -13.74
CA GLY A 318 -21.40 8.54 -13.65
C GLY A 318 -22.44 8.61 -14.77
N ILE A 319 -22.39 7.72 -15.77
CA ILE A 319 -23.28 7.72 -16.95
C ILE A 319 -24.29 6.56 -16.87
N MET A 320 -23.97 5.51 -16.10
CA MET A 320 -24.91 4.45 -15.77
C MET A 320 -25.96 5.01 -14.82
N TRP A 321 -27.20 5.14 -15.31
CA TRP A 321 -28.37 5.41 -14.46
C TRP A 321 -28.38 4.42 -13.28
N LYS A 322 -28.57 4.96 -12.07
CA LYS A 322 -28.73 4.18 -10.84
C LYS A 322 -30.10 3.54 -10.76
#